data_AF-A0A396RQE0-F1
#
_entry.id   AF-A0A396RQE0-F1
#
_cell.length_a   1.000
_cell.length_b   1.000
_cell.length_c   1.000
_cell.angle_alpha   90.00
_cell.angle_beta   90.00
_cell.angle_gamma   90.00
#
_symmetry.space_group_name_H-M   'P 1'
#
loop_
_entity.id
_entity.type
_entity.pdbx_description
1 polymer ?
#
loop_
_entity_poly.entity_id
_entity_poly.type
_entity_poly.pdbx_seq_one_letter_code
_entity_poly.pdbx_strand_id
1 'polypeptide(L)'
;MVKLNKIYTRTGDEGTTGLVDGSRVAKHDPRMHAIGEVDEANSAIGVAIAALGPGEDADRLSVIQNDLFDLGADLATPGEDFAPSEMSLRIVPAQVERLEAEIDAMNAGLEPLRSFILPAGTPAAAALHLARATVRRAERTAVAAAGTHSLNPLVLAYLNRLSDHLFVFARFVNNRAGGDVLWVPGASR
;
A
#
# COMPACT_ATOMS: atom_id res chain seq x y z
N MET A 1 11.75 -6.45 -19.73
CA MET A 1 10.66 -7.43 -19.57
C MET A 1 11.02 -8.42 -18.47
N VAL A 2 10.28 -8.43 -17.37
CA VAL A 2 10.46 -9.38 -16.27
C VAL A 2 10.19 -10.80 -16.79
N LYS A 3 11.11 -11.74 -16.54
CA LYS A 3 10.96 -13.15 -16.93
C LYS A 3 11.05 -14.05 -15.70
N LEU A 4 9.91 -14.58 -15.28
CA LEU A 4 9.79 -15.51 -14.16
C LEU A 4 9.86 -16.96 -14.66
N ASN A 5 11.07 -17.43 -15.01
CA ASN A 5 11.25 -18.78 -15.57
C ASN A 5 11.44 -19.85 -14.48
N LYS A 6 12.31 -19.56 -13.50
CA LYS A 6 12.57 -20.43 -12.34
C LYS A 6 12.56 -19.57 -11.09
N ILE A 7 11.63 -19.86 -10.19
CA ILE A 7 11.37 -19.02 -9.01
C ILE A 7 12.51 -19.16 -7.98
N TYR A 8 12.93 -20.38 -7.65
CA TYR A 8 14.06 -20.58 -6.74
C TYR A 8 15.40 -20.62 -7.49
N THR A 9 16.29 -19.69 -7.17
CA THR A 9 17.61 -19.56 -7.81
C THR A 9 18.78 -19.89 -6.88
N ARG A 10 18.53 -19.95 -5.56
CA ARG A 10 19.53 -20.09 -4.48
C ARG A 10 20.54 -18.95 -4.37
N THR A 11 20.46 -17.92 -5.22
CA THR A 11 21.41 -16.79 -5.20
C THR A 11 21.26 -15.92 -3.96
N GLY A 12 20.20 -16.09 -3.17
CA GLY A 12 19.99 -15.36 -1.92
C GLY A 12 20.19 -16.19 -0.66
N ASP A 13 20.72 -17.42 -0.75
CA ASP A 13 20.87 -18.33 0.40
C ASP A 13 21.89 -17.78 1.42
N GLU A 14 22.86 -16.97 0.96
CA GLU A 14 23.83 -16.27 1.81
C GLU A 14 23.29 -14.96 2.41
N GLY A 15 21.97 -14.73 2.34
CA GLY A 15 21.34 -13.57 2.99
C GLY A 15 21.39 -12.25 2.21
N THR A 16 21.82 -12.27 0.95
CA THR A 16 21.84 -11.09 0.06
C THR A 16 20.80 -11.20 -1.08
N THR A 17 20.47 -10.08 -1.72
CA THR A 17 19.53 -10.02 -2.86
C THR A 17 19.95 -8.91 -3.84
N GLY A 18 19.45 -8.95 -5.07
CA GLY A 18 19.78 -7.97 -6.12
C GLY A 18 18.75 -6.84 -6.24
N LEU A 19 19.22 -5.64 -6.57
CA LEU A 19 18.42 -4.49 -7.00
C LEU A 19 18.31 -4.43 -8.53
N VAL A 20 17.51 -3.50 -9.05
CA VAL A 20 17.24 -3.37 -10.49
C VAL A 20 18.51 -3.08 -11.32
N ASP A 21 19.47 -2.35 -10.74
CA ASP A 21 20.77 -2.03 -11.37
C ASP A 21 21.79 -3.19 -11.31
N GLY A 22 21.42 -4.32 -10.70
CA GLY A 22 22.29 -5.49 -10.52
C GLY A 22 23.19 -5.43 -9.28
N SER A 23 23.19 -4.32 -8.54
CA SER A 23 23.87 -4.25 -7.24
C SER A 23 23.25 -5.23 -6.24
N ARG A 24 24.04 -5.67 -5.26
CA ARG A 24 23.59 -6.60 -4.22
C ARG A 24 23.60 -5.95 -2.85
N VAL A 25 22.53 -6.19 -2.09
CA VAL A 25 22.35 -5.70 -0.72
C VAL A 25 21.98 -6.85 0.20
N ALA A 26 22.17 -6.68 1.50
CA ALA A 26 21.68 -7.64 2.48
C ALA A 26 20.15 -7.67 2.49
N LYS A 27 19.52 -8.82 2.77
CA LYS A 27 18.05 -8.94 2.81
C LYS A 27 17.39 -8.09 3.89
N HIS A 28 18.14 -7.72 4.94
CA HIS A 28 17.70 -6.82 6.00
C HIS A 28 18.01 -5.34 5.72
N ASP A 29 18.56 -5.02 4.55
CA ASP A 29 18.83 -3.62 4.17
C ASP A 29 17.53 -2.79 4.25
N PRO A 30 17.57 -1.54 4.76
CA PRO A 30 16.36 -0.72 4.93
C PRO A 30 15.53 -0.59 3.64
N ARG A 31 16.17 -0.45 2.47
CA ARG A 31 15.47 -0.41 1.17
C ARG A 31 14.74 -1.71 0.90
N MET A 32 15.39 -2.85 1.14
CA MET A 32 14.76 -4.16 0.95
C MET A 32 13.63 -4.42 1.94
N HIS A 33 13.76 -3.94 3.18
CA HIS A 33 12.71 -4.03 4.17
C HIS A 33 11.48 -3.23 3.74
N ALA A 34 11.66 -2.01 3.21
CA ALA A 34 10.57 -1.23 2.64
C ALA A 34 9.87 -1.94 1.47
N ILE A 35 10.63 -2.54 0.54
CA ILE A 35 10.07 -3.32 -0.57
C ILE A 35 9.23 -4.50 -0.07
N GLY A 36 9.74 -5.25 0.92
CA GLY A 36 9.01 -6.40 1.48
C GLY A 36 7.71 -6.00 2.17
N GLU A 37 7.70 -4.86 2.86
CA GLU A 37 6.50 -4.34 3.52
C GLU A 37 5.45 -3.82 2.52
N VAL A 38 5.90 -3.27 1.37
CA VAL A 38 5.03 -2.91 0.26
C VAL A 38 4.39 -4.15 -0.36
N ASP A 39 5.14 -5.24 -0.54
CA ASP A 39 4.61 -6.53 -1.01
C ASP A 39 3.58 -7.12 -0.02
N GLU A 40 3.85 -7.03 1.28
CA GLU A 40 2.87 -7.45 2.29
C GLU A 40 1.60 -6.58 2.28
N ALA A 41 1.75 -5.26 2.09
CA ALA A 41 0.61 -4.36 1.93
C ALA A 41 -0.21 -4.71 0.68
N ASN A 42 0.46 -5.03 -0.42
CA ASN A 42 -0.18 -5.45 -1.66
C ASN A 42 -0.95 -6.78 -1.48
N SER A 43 -0.36 -7.72 -0.74
CA SER A 43 -0.98 -9.00 -0.38
C SER A 43 -2.23 -8.80 0.49
N ALA A 44 -2.17 -7.89 1.47
CA ALA A 44 -3.30 -7.56 2.34
C ALA A 44 -4.46 -6.91 1.55
N ILE A 45 -4.17 -6.09 0.55
CA ILE A 45 -5.18 -5.57 -0.39
C ILE A 45 -5.82 -6.70 -1.21
N GLY A 46 -5.03 -7.70 -1.63
CA GLY A 46 -5.56 -8.91 -2.28
C GLY A 46 -6.58 -9.66 -1.43
N VAL A 47 -6.39 -9.73 -0.11
CA VAL A 47 -7.37 -10.29 0.83
C VAL A 47 -8.66 -9.47 0.85
N ALA A 48 -8.55 -8.13 0.83
CA ALA A 48 -9.72 -7.25 0.77
C ALA A 48 -10.49 -7.41 -0.55
N ILE A 49 -9.79 -7.53 -1.68
CA ILE A 49 -10.39 -7.81 -3.00
C ILE A 49 -11.17 -9.13 -2.96
N ALA A 50 -10.58 -10.19 -2.42
CA ALA A 50 -11.24 -11.49 -2.30
C ALA A 50 -12.50 -11.42 -1.43
N ALA A 51 -12.49 -10.59 -0.36
CA ALA A 51 -13.64 -10.40 0.52
C ALA A 51 -14.75 -9.52 -0.09
N LEU A 52 -14.42 -8.59 -0.99
CA LEU A 52 -15.40 -7.79 -1.74
C LEU A 52 -16.13 -8.63 -2.80
N GLY A 53 -15.41 -9.57 -3.42
CA GLY A 53 -15.88 -10.29 -4.60
C GLY A 53 -15.78 -9.44 -5.88
N PRO A 54 -16.13 -10.01 -7.04
CA PRO A 54 -16.01 -9.32 -8.33
C PRO A 54 -16.88 -8.06 -8.41
N GLY A 55 -16.34 -6.96 -8.95
CA GLY A 55 -17.08 -5.72 -9.17
C GLY A 55 -16.17 -4.48 -9.12
N GLU A 56 -16.78 -3.31 -9.30
CA GLU A 56 -16.06 -2.04 -9.43
C GLU A 56 -15.15 -1.73 -8.23
N ASP A 57 -15.57 -2.07 -7.01
CA ASP A 57 -14.76 -1.87 -5.81
C ASP A 57 -13.48 -2.73 -5.82
N ALA A 58 -13.57 -3.97 -6.28
CA ALA A 58 -12.42 -4.85 -6.45
C ALA A 58 -11.51 -4.39 -7.58
N ASP A 59 -12.07 -3.86 -8.67
CA ASP A 59 -11.31 -3.31 -9.79
C ASP A 59 -10.50 -2.09 -9.35
N ARG A 60 -11.09 -1.18 -8.56
CA ARG A 60 -10.40 -0.02 -7.97
C ARG A 60 -9.18 -0.43 -7.14
N LEU A 61 -9.33 -1.43 -6.27
CA LEU A 61 -8.21 -1.95 -5.48
C LEU A 61 -7.17 -2.70 -6.35
N SER A 62 -7.59 -3.34 -7.43
CA SER A 62 -6.67 -3.99 -8.38
C SER A 62 -5.76 -2.99 -9.09
N VAL A 63 -6.25 -1.78 -9.38
CA VAL A 63 -5.40 -0.68 -9.86
C VAL A 63 -4.35 -0.31 -8.81
N ILE A 64 -4.73 -0.23 -7.54
CA ILE A 64 -3.79 0.03 -6.43
C ILE A 64 -2.75 -1.10 -6.28
N GLN A 65 -3.13 -2.37 -6.49
CA GLN A 65 -2.15 -3.47 -6.48
C GLN A 65 -1.09 -3.31 -7.58
N ASN A 66 -1.45 -2.76 -8.75
CA ASN A 66 -0.50 -2.44 -9.80
C ASN A 66 0.41 -1.26 -9.40
N ASP A 67 -0.17 -0.19 -8.85
CA ASP A 67 0.62 0.94 -8.34
C ASP A 67 1.64 0.48 -7.27
N LEU A 68 1.29 -0.47 -6.41
CA LEU A 68 2.22 -1.01 -5.40
C LEU A 68 3.34 -1.85 -6.01
N PHE A 69 3.12 -2.49 -7.17
CA PHE A 69 4.21 -3.09 -7.93
C PHE A 69 5.14 -2.02 -8.53
N ASP A 70 4.59 -0.94 -9.07
CA ASP A 70 5.37 0.19 -9.57
C ASP A 70 6.16 0.85 -8.43
N LEU A 71 5.56 1.01 -7.25
CA LEU A 71 6.18 1.54 -6.04
C LEU A 71 7.34 0.65 -5.58
N GLY A 72 7.14 -0.68 -5.60
CA GLY A 72 8.19 -1.66 -5.32
C GLY A 72 9.34 -1.58 -6.32
N ALA A 73 9.03 -1.40 -7.61
CA ALA A 73 10.04 -1.21 -8.66
C ALA A 73 10.84 0.09 -8.49
N ASP A 74 10.18 1.18 -8.10
CA ASP A 74 10.80 2.46 -7.79
C ASP A 74 11.79 2.31 -6.61
N LEU A 75 11.32 1.74 -5.49
CA LEU A 75 12.17 1.43 -4.33
C LEU A 75 13.35 0.54 -4.69
N ALA A 76 13.15 -0.45 -5.57
CA ALA A 76 14.18 -1.38 -6.01
C ALA A 76 15.19 -0.76 -7.01
N THR A 77 14.96 0.47 -7.48
CA THR A 77 15.80 1.16 -8.46
C THR A 77 16.61 2.27 -7.78
N PRO A 78 17.93 2.06 -7.51
CA PRO A 78 18.81 3.09 -6.96
C PRO A 78 18.93 4.32 -7.85
N GLY A 79 19.33 5.43 -7.26
CA GLY A 79 19.62 6.68 -7.97
C GLY A 79 19.08 7.91 -7.25
N GLU A 80 19.37 9.06 -7.83
CA GLU A 80 18.87 10.38 -7.40
C GLU A 80 17.98 11.04 -8.46
N ASP A 81 17.94 10.47 -9.68
CA ASP A 81 17.00 10.85 -10.72
C ASP A 81 15.76 9.96 -10.66
N PHE A 82 14.63 10.59 -10.35
CA PHE A 82 13.32 9.95 -10.23
C PHE A 82 12.41 10.27 -11.43
N ALA A 83 12.97 10.76 -12.55
CA ALA A 83 12.23 10.86 -13.79
C ALA A 83 11.81 9.46 -14.29
N PRO A 84 10.53 9.24 -14.60
CA PRO A 84 10.09 7.97 -15.17
C PRO A 84 10.64 7.79 -16.59
N SER A 85 10.95 6.55 -16.95
CA SER A 85 11.28 6.16 -18.32
C SER A 85 10.71 4.78 -18.64
N GLU A 86 10.75 4.35 -19.91
CA GLU A 86 10.32 2.99 -20.29
C GLU A 86 11.07 1.88 -19.53
N MET A 87 12.28 2.17 -19.04
CA MET A 87 13.12 1.23 -18.31
C MET A 87 13.13 1.44 -16.79
N SER A 88 12.59 2.55 -16.29
CA SER A 88 12.58 2.90 -14.87
C SER A 88 11.19 3.39 -14.49
N LEU A 89 10.39 2.47 -13.94
CA LEU A 89 9.11 2.80 -13.34
C LEU A 89 9.36 3.61 -12.06
N ARG A 90 8.63 4.73 -11.93
CA ARG A 90 8.70 5.64 -10.80
C ARG A 90 7.28 6.03 -10.42
N ILE A 91 7.02 6.22 -9.14
CA ILE A 91 5.75 6.80 -8.72
C ILE A 91 5.68 8.25 -9.20
N VAL A 92 4.54 8.60 -9.80
CA VAL A 92 4.29 9.93 -10.38
C VAL A 92 3.18 10.68 -9.64
N PRO A 93 3.13 12.02 -9.72
CA PRO A 93 2.12 12.81 -9.00
C PRO A 93 0.67 12.39 -9.28
N ALA A 94 0.36 12.03 -10.52
CA ALA A 94 -0.98 11.61 -10.94
C ALA A 94 -1.52 10.39 -10.16
N GLN A 95 -0.65 9.49 -9.68
CA GLN A 95 -1.07 8.35 -8.86
C GLN A 95 -1.53 8.80 -7.47
N VAL A 96 -0.84 9.79 -6.88
CA VAL A 96 -1.22 10.37 -5.58
C VAL A 96 -2.51 11.20 -5.71
N GLU A 97 -2.60 12.03 -6.75
CA GLU A 97 -3.78 12.84 -7.05
C GLU A 97 -5.03 11.99 -7.30
N ARG A 98 -4.87 10.82 -7.93
CA ARG A 98 -5.97 9.86 -8.11
C ARG A 98 -6.51 9.35 -6.78
N LEU A 99 -5.63 8.99 -5.82
CA LEU A 99 -6.07 8.55 -4.49
C LEU A 99 -6.84 9.64 -3.76
N GLU A 100 -6.42 10.90 -3.89
CA GLU A 100 -7.12 12.06 -3.32
C GLU A 100 -8.52 12.23 -3.94
N ALA A 101 -8.64 12.16 -5.26
CA ALA A 101 -9.93 12.25 -5.94
C ALA A 101 -10.88 11.09 -5.57
N GLU A 102 -10.35 9.87 -5.41
CA GLU A 102 -11.11 8.69 -4.98
C GLU A 102 -11.58 8.83 -3.53
N ILE A 103 -10.73 9.36 -2.63
CA ILE A 103 -11.08 9.70 -1.25
C ILE A 103 -12.26 10.68 -1.22
N ASP A 104 -12.16 11.78 -1.97
CA ASP A 104 -13.19 12.82 -1.99
C ASP A 104 -14.52 12.29 -2.51
N ALA A 105 -14.49 11.48 -3.58
CA ALA A 105 -15.67 10.86 -4.15
C ALA A 105 -16.38 9.91 -3.17
N MET A 106 -15.62 9.07 -2.45
CA MET A 106 -16.18 8.17 -1.43
C MET A 106 -16.72 8.94 -0.22
N ASN A 107 -16.00 9.98 0.24
CA ASN A 107 -16.40 10.78 1.39
C ASN A 107 -17.69 11.58 1.16
N ALA A 108 -17.99 11.97 -0.08
CA ALA A 108 -19.19 12.76 -0.39
C ALA A 108 -20.51 12.09 0.04
N GLY A 109 -20.54 10.76 0.12
CA GLY A 109 -21.69 9.97 0.58
C GLY A 109 -21.65 9.53 2.05
N LEU A 110 -20.64 9.97 2.82
CA LEU A 110 -20.42 9.55 4.19
C LEU A 110 -20.82 10.62 5.19
N GLU A 111 -21.58 10.21 6.21
CA GLU A 111 -21.83 11.07 7.36
C GLU A 111 -20.52 11.36 8.14
N PRO A 112 -20.35 12.57 8.70
CA PRO A 112 -19.21 12.89 9.54
C PRO A 112 -19.09 11.95 10.75
N LEU A 113 -17.86 11.58 11.10
CA LEU A 113 -17.59 10.76 12.28
C LEU A 113 -17.85 11.57 13.56
N ARG A 114 -18.59 10.95 14.49
CA ARG A 114 -18.86 11.48 15.84
C ARG A 114 -18.05 10.78 16.94
N SER A 115 -17.29 9.75 16.59
CA SER A 115 -16.33 9.02 17.42
C SER A 115 -15.29 8.36 16.51
N PHE A 116 -14.23 7.78 17.09
CA PHE A 116 -13.39 6.85 16.36
C PHE A 116 -14.18 5.59 15.99
N ILE A 117 -13.76 4.92 14.92
CA ILE A 117 -14.35 3.64 14.50
C ILE A 117 -13.48 2.49 14.97
N LEU A 118 -14.12 1.41 15.41
CA LEU A 118 -13.46 0.14 15.58
C LEU A 118 -13.21 -0.46 14.20
N PRO A 119 -12.01 -1.02 13.92
CA PRO A 119 -11.69 -1.62 12.63
C PRO A 119 -12.46 -2.94 12.47
N ALA A 120 -13.72 -2.84 12.07
CA ALA A 120 -14.70 -3.92 12.07
C ALA A 120 -15.82 -3.62 11.04
N GLY A 121 -16.90 -4.40 11.11
CA GLY A 121 -18.05 -4.31 10.21
C GLY A 121 -18.10 -5.52 9.28
N THR A 122 -18.27 -5.29 7.99
CA THR A 122 -18.28 -6.39 7.01
C THR A 122 -16.90 -7.06 6.90
N PRO A 123 -16.81 -8.31 6.42
CA PRO A 123 -15.53 -8.97 6.16
C PRO A 123 -14.59 -8.13 5.27
N ALA A 124 -15.13 -7.49 4.25
CA ALA A 124 -14.39 -6.59 3.36
C ALA A 124 -13.87 -5.34 4.10
N ALA A 125 -14.69 -4.68 4.91
CA ALA A 125 -14.26 -3.50 5.68
C ALA A 125 -13.18 -3.84 6.71
N ALA A 126 -13.30 -4.98 7.39
CA ALA A 126 -12.26 -5.47 8.31
C ALA A 126 -10.94 -5.76 7.58
N ALA A 127 -11.00 -6.39 6.41
CA ALA A 127 -9.82 -6.63 5.58
C ALA A 127 -9.18 -5.32 5.08
N LEU A 128 -9.99 -4.32 4.70
CA LEU A 128 -9.49 -2.99 4.32
C LEU A 128 -8.79 -2.28 5.49
N HIS A 129 -9.32 -2.41 6.70
CA HIS A 129 -8.64 -1.87 7.89
C HIS A 129 -7.32 -2.58 8.20
N LEU A 130 -7.22 -3.89 7.96
CA LEU A 130 -5.96 -4.61 8.05
C LEU A 130 -4.96 -4.12 7.00
N ALA A 131 -5.39 -4.03 5.73
CA ALA A 131 -4.57 -3.50 4.64
C ALA A 131 -4.08 -2.08 4.95
N ARG A 132 -4.95 -1.20 5.46
CA ARG A 132 -4.58 0.14 5.93
C ARG A 132 -3.47 0.11 6.98
N ALA A 133 -3.57 -0.77 7.98
CA ALA A 133 -2.54 -0.88 9.01
C ALA A 133 -1.20 -1.37 8.46
N THR A 134 -1.23 -2.30 7.49
CA THR A 134 -0.04 -2.79 6.79
C THR A 134 0.58 -1.72 5.89
N VAL A 135 -0.20 -0.94 5.14
CA VAL A 135 0.31 0.21 4.38
C VAL A 135 1.01 1.22 5.28
N ARG A 136 0.46 1.51 6.47
CA ARG A 136 1.13 2.38 7.46
C ARG A 136 2.43 1.78 7.97
N ARG A 137 2.57 0.45 7.99
CA ARG A 137 3.84 -0.20 8.35
C ARG A 137 4.86 -0.05 7.23
N ALA A 138 4.46 -0.27 5.98
CA ALA A 138 5.28 0.00 4.81
C ALA A 138 5.72 1.47 4.74
N GLU A 139 4.85 2.41 5.08
CA GLU A 139 5.20 3.83 5.19
C GLU A 139 6.33 4.07 6.19
N ARG A 140 6.23 3.50 7.41
CA ARG A 140 7.28 3.67 8.44
C ARG A 140 8.62 3.09 8.00
N THR A 141 8.61 1.95 7.31
CA THR A 141 9.86 1.33 6.83
C THR A 141 10.45 2.07 5.64
N ALA A 142 9.60 2.64 4.76
CA ALA A 142 10.05 3.55 3.71
C ALA A 142 10.65 4.85 4.28
N VAL A 143 10.04 5.44 5.32
CA VAL A 143 10.61 6.60 6.04
C VAL A 143 11.97 6.25 6.67
N ALA A 144 12.09 5.08 7.29
CA ALA A 144 13.38 4.63 7.84
C ALA A 144 14.43 4.45 6.74
N ALA A 145 14.05 3.86 5.60
CA ALA A 145 14.92 3.69 4.46
C ALA A 145 15.34 5.02 3.82
N ALA A 146 14.47 6.03 3.80
CA ALA A 146 14.80 7.39 3.34
C ALA A 146 15.88 8.07 4.23
N GLY A 147 16.05 7.62 5.47
CA GLY A 147 17.13 8.08 6.35
C GLY A 147 18.52 7.59 5.95
N THR A 148 18.62 6.53 5.15
CA THR A 148 19.90 5.93 4.74
C THR A 148 20.08 5.81 3.23
N HIS A 149 19.00 5.99 2.46
CA HIS A 149 19.01 5.88 1.00
C HIS A 149 18.23 7.04 0.37
N SER A 150 18.68 7.48 -0.81
CA SER A 150 17.87 8.33 -1.66
C SER A 150 16.69 7.52 -2.21
N LEU A 151 15.47 7.98 -1.94
CA LEU A 151 14.20 7.43 -2.40
C LEU A 151 13.39 8.53 -3.08
N ASN A 152 12.55 8.17 -4.04
CA ASN A 152 11.61 9.08 -4.64
C ASN A 152 10.65 9.62 -3.56
N PRO A 153 10.57 10.94 -3.31
CA PRO A 153 9.69 11.50 -2.28
C PRO A 153 8.21 11.14 -2.48
N LEU A 154 7.80 10.88 -3.72
CA LEU A 154 6.43 10.48 -4.05
C LEU A 154 6.07 9.09 -3.52
N VAL A 155 7.04 8.22 -3.24
CA VAL A 155 6.80 6.93 -2.56
C VAL A 155 6.19 7.17 -1.18
N LEU A 156 6.72 8.12 -0.42
CA LEU A 156 6.21 8.45 0.91
C LEU A 156 4.83 9.10 0.82
N ALA A 157 4.66 10.02 -0.13
CA ALA A 157 3.37 10.67 -0.37
C ALA A 157 2.27 9.65 -0.74
N TYR A 158 2.58 8.70 -1.62
CA TYR A 158 1.65 7.65 -2.04
C TYR A 158 1.26 6.74 -0.89
N LEU A 159 2.22 6.21 -0.11
CA LEU A 159 1.91 5.33 1.02
C LEU A 159 1.07 6.02 2.09
N ASN A 160 1.41 7.27 2.42
CA ASN A 160 0.63 8.09 3.35
C ASN A 160 -0.81 8.23 2.86
N ARG A 161 -1.00 8.67 1.61
CA ARG A 161 -2.33 8.89 1.02
C ARG A 161 -3.13 7.60 0.82
N LEU A 162 -2.46 6.50 0.49
CA LEU A 162 -3.10 5.19 0.37
C LEU A 162 -3.69 4.73 1.70
N SER A 163 -3.03 5.04 2.83
CA SER A 163 -3.59 4.69 4.14
C SER A 163 -4.88 5.48 4.45
N ASP A 164 -4.97 6.75 4.02
CA ASP A 164 -6.20 7.54 4.10
C ASP A 164 -7.28 6.95 3.18
N HIS A 165 -6.91 6.60 1.95
CA HIS A 165 -7.80 5.98 0.97
C HIS A 165 -8.43 4.69 1.51
N LEU A 166 -7.63 3.77 2.04
CA LEU A 166 -8.14 2.51 2.59
C LEU A 166 -9.00 2.72 3.84
N PHE A 167 -8.74 3.77 4.63
CA PHE A 167 -9.62 4.14 5.74
C PHE A 167 -11.00 4.56 5.24
N VAL A 168 -11.06 5.46 4.26
CA VAL A 168 -12.32 5.96 3.70
C VAL A 168 -13.06 4.85 2.95
N PHE A 169 -12.34 3.98 2.23
CA PHE A 169 -12.92 2.81 1.56
C PHE A 169 -13.61 1.87 2.55
N ALA A 170 -12.96 1.55 3.68
CA ALA A 170 -13.56 0.70 4.70
C ALA A 170 -14.91 1.28 5.21
N ARG A 171 -14.96 2.60 5.43
CA ARG A 171 -16.19 3.30 5.81
C ARG A 171 -17.24 3.26 4.70
N PHE A 172 -16.83 3.50 3.47
CA PHE A 172 -17.70 3.45 2.29
C PHE A 172 -18.37 2.09 2.12
N VAL A 173 -17.62 1.00 2.32
CA VAL A 173 -18.14 -0.36 2.30
C VAL A 173 -19.09 -0.61 3.47
N ASN A 174 -18.73 -0.21 4.70
CA ASN A 174 -19.61 -0.35 5.86
C ASN A 174 -20.90 0.46 5.74
N ASN A 175 -20.86 1.65 5.14
CA ASN A 175 -22.04 2.52 4.97
C ASN A 175 -23.16 1.82 4.20
N ARG A 176 -22.82 0.96 3.23
CA ARG A 176 -23.77 0.15 2.46
C ARG A 176 -24.34 -1.03 3.27
N ALA A 177 -23.76 -1.33 4.43
CA ALA A 177 -24.08 -2.47 5.29
C ALA A 177 -24.51 -2.07 6.72
N GLY A 178 -24.98 -0.83 6.92
CA GLY A 178 -25.50 -0.35 8.21
C GLY A 178 -24.57 0.57 8.99
N GLY A 179 -23.41 0.91 8.42
CA GLY A 179 -22.49 1.92 8.96
C GLY A 179 -21.32 1.34 9.78
N ASP A 180 -20.46 2.25 10.22
CA ASP A 180 -19.27 1.90 11.00
C ASP A 180 -19.59 1.49 12.45
N VAL A 181 -18.78 0.59 13.00
CA VAL A 181 -18.83 0.27 14.43
C VAL A 181 -18.11 1.37 15.20
N LEU A 182 -18.82 2.14 16.00
CA LEU A 182 -18.23 3.26 16.76
C LEU A 182 -17.56 2.77 18.05
N TRP A 183 -16.39 3.34 18.35
CA TRP A 183 -15.75 3.18 19.63
C TRP A 183 -16.57 3.88 20.73
N VAL A 184 -16.80 3.17 21.83
CA VAL A 184 -17.43 3.69 23.05
C VAL A 184 -16.34 3.87 24.12
N PRO A 185 -15.94 5.12 24.42
CA PRO A 185 -14.87 5.37 25.39
C PRO A 185 -15.22 4.81 26.76
N GLY A 186 -14.33 3.97 27.30
CA GLY A 186 -14.49 3.41 28.65
C GLY A 186 -15.63 2.41 28.81
N ALA A 187 -16.16 1.80 27.74
CA ALA A 187 -17.32 0.90 27.82
C ALA A 187 -17.19 -0.25 28.86
N SER A 188 -15.96 -0.65 29.20
CA SER A 188 -15.66 -1.71 30.15
C SER A 188 -15.19 -1.23 31.53
N ARG A 189 -15.29 0.07 31.86
CA ARG A 189 -14.85 0.63 33.14
C ARG A 189 -15.79 1.69 33.70
#